data_AF-A0A6B1CWC9-F1
#
_entry.id   AF-A0A6B1CWC9-F1
#
_cell.length_a   1.000
_cell.length_b   1.000
_cell.length_c   1.000
_cell.angle_alpha   90.00
_cell.angle_beta   90.00
_cell.angle_gamma   90.00
#
_symmetry.space_group_name_H-M   'P 1'
#
loop_
_entity.id
_entity.type
_entity.pdbx_description
1 polymer ?
#
loop_
_entity_poly.entity_id
_entity_poly.type
_entity_poly.pdbx_seq_one_letter_code
_entity_poly.pdbx_strand_id
1 'polypeptide(L)'
;MMRFILFVFLLTLVACSDPKPVAPHPAGKANCALCEFLGDDNYTIADDEQDTDDSSDSSSEAEAEADSTQADSAAEADSTQADSSLVSDSDLASFLGDDRYTIADRFLADANLESAVRQAMSRPQGRLIPEEVAFLSRLSASSKNIQSLVGLEHFIALQTLDLERNRIVDVTPLAQLTNLERLFLSFNQIVDITPIKQLTELKRLELRDNQIVDITPIKQLTALEILRLEDNQIVDVTPLNQLTNLGWLSLSDNRIVDLNPLTQLPNLRSLYLGFNRIVDITPLTQLTALRSLYLSGNQIDDLTPLKQLTELSWLALSGSQIDDLTPLKQLTNLRGLYLGYNQITDLSPLVANAGLGEGAEVFLQDNPLSDQALNEQIPALRARGVDVRF
;
A
#
# COMPACT_ATOMS: atom_id res chain seq x y z
N MET A 1 71.53 27.11 24.66
CA MET A 1 70.82 27.01 25.95
C MET A 1 69.57 26.17 25.69
N MET A 2 69.51 24.95 26.28
CA MET A 2 68.46 23.89 26.19
C MET A 2 68.13 23.33 24.79
N ARG A 3 68.54 22.11 24.35
CA ARG A 3 68.38 20.69 24.79
C ARG A 3 66.98 20.05 24.60
N PHE A 4 66.93 19.06 23.69
CA PHE A 4 66.28 17.72 23.77
C PHE A 4 64.72 17.66 23.70
N ILE A 5 64.00 16.84 22.91
CA ILE A 5 64.11 15.42 22.53
C ILE A 5 63.46 15.11 21.15
N LEU A 6 64.07 14.14 20.49
CA LEU A 6 63.69 13.39 19.27
C LEU A 6 62.64 12.31 19.61
N PHE A 7 61.57 12.13 18.83
CA PHE A 7 60.94 10.81 18.66
C PHE A 7 60.38 10.65 17.24
N VAL A 8 60.90 9.64 16.57
CA VAL A 8 60.54 9.13 15.25
C VAL A 8 59.38 8.16 15.43
N PHE A 9 58.33 8.23 14.60
CA PHE A 9 57.62 7.03 14.15
C PHE A 9 57.10 7.21 12.73
N LEU A 10 57.56 6.27 11.90
CA LEU A 10 57.18 6.02 10.52
C LEU A 10 55.79 5.37 10.53
N LEU A 11 54.80 5.88 9.79
CA LEU A 11 53.69 5.05 9.34
C LEU A 11 53.17 5.52 7.98
N THR A 12 53.17 4.55 7.07
CA THR A 12 52.69 4.52 5.69
C THR A 12 51.28 5.08 5.53
N LEU A 13 51.15 6.13 4.73
CA LEU A 13 49.86 6.57 4.15
C LEU A 13 49.42 5.53 3.12
N VAL A 14 48.64 4.55 3.58
CA VAL A 14 47.78 3.72 2.73
C VAL A 14 46.57 4.58 2.37
N ALA A 15 46.32 4.71 1.08
CA ALA A 15 45.11 5.32 0.54
C ALA A 15 43.87 4.59 1.06
N CYS A 16 43.09 5.25 1.93
CA CYS A 16 41.69 4.90 2.13
C CYS A 16 40.90 5.71 1.11
N SER A 17 40.34 5.01 0.14
CA SER A 17 39.32 5.50 -0.78
C SER A 17 38.10 5.92 0.04
N ASP A 18 37.72 7.19 -0.07
CA ASP A 18 36.47 7.71 0.46
C ASP A 18 35.27 6.88 -0.07
N PRO A 19 34.31 6.45 0.78
CA PRO A 19 33.05 5.96 0.27
C PRO A 19 32.31 7.14 -0.37
N LYS A 20 32.04 7.04 -1.68
CA LYS A 20 31.25 8.04 -2.40
C LYS A 20 29.90 8.21 -1.69
N PRO A 21 29.45 9.45 -1.41
CA PRO A 21 28.11 9.68 -0.91
C PRO A 21 27.11 9.25 -2.00
N VAL A 22 26.22 8.32 -1.67
CA VAL A 22 25.05 8.00 -2.50
C VAL A 22 24.19 9.26 -2.55
N ALA A 23 23.97 9.78 -3.77
CA ALA A 23 23.22 11.01 -3.98
C ALA A 23 21.77 10.86 -3.49
N PRO A 24 21.14 11.92 -2.94
CA PRO A 24 19.73 11.88 -2.61
C PRO A 24 18.90 11.71 -3.89
N HIS A 25 18.01 10.70 -3.91
CA HIS A 25 17.14 10.45 -5.05
C HIS A 25 16.11 11.57 -5.24
N PRO A 26 15.83 12.01 -6.48
CA PRO A 26 14.80 12.99 -6.78
C PRO A 26 13.41 12.36 -6.65
N ALA A 27 12.49 13.11 -6.02
CA ALA A 27 11.11 12.72 -5.83
C ALA A 27 10.36 12.56 -7.17
N GLY A 28 9.52 11.52 -7.25
CA GLY A 28 8.50 11.39 -8.27
C GLY A 28 8.93 10.63 -9.53
N LYS A 29 9.08 9.30 -9.43
CA LYS A 29 8.78 8.35 -10.50
C LYS A 29 8.33 7.02 -9.87
N ALA A 30 7.11 6.62 -10.21
CA ALA A 30 6.63 5.25 -10.09
C ALA A 30 7.65 4.28 -10.73
N ASN A 31 7.78 3.11 -10.11
CA ASN A 31 8.79 2.07 -10.37
C ASN A 31 10.22 2.51 -10.02
N CYS A 32 10.60 2.24 -8.77
CA CYS A 32 12.00 2.17 -8.39
C CYS A 32 12.64 1.05 -9.22
N ALA A 33 13.56 1.39 -10.12
CA ALA A 33 14.32 0.40 -10.91
C ALA A 33 15.13 -0.58 -10.02
N LEU A 34 15.20 -0.33 -8.71
CA LEU A 34 15.73 -1.26 -7.73
C LEU A 34 14.72 -2.36 -7.35
N CYS A 35 13.41 -2.07 -7.32
CA CYS A 35 12.36 -3.09 -7.08
C CYS A 35 12.25 -4.08 -8.26
N GLU A 36 12.30 -3.58 -9.51
CA GLU A 36 12.38 -4.44 -10.72
C GLU A 36 13.66 -5.32 -10.71
N PHE A 37 14.75 -4.83 -10.11
CA PHE A 37 16.06 -5.52 -10.10
C PHE A 37 16.25 -6.48 -8.90
N LEU A 38 15.62 -6.18 -7.76
CA LEU A 38 15.61 -7.02 -6.55
C LEU A 38 14.59 -8.18 -6.62
N GLY A 39 13.86 -8.31 -7.74
CA GLY A 39 12.89 -9.37 -7.95
C GLY A 39 11.52 -9.11 -7.31
N ASP A 40 11.19 -7.85 -6.99
CA ASP A 40 9.93 -7.49 -6.33
C ASP A 40 8.73 -7.42 -7.28
N ASP A 41 8.93 -7.58 -8.60
CA ASP A 41 7.83 -7.62 -9.59
C ASP A 41 6.92 -8.85 -9.44
N ASN A 42 7.36 -9.84 -8.66
CA ASN A 42 6.59 -11.02 -8.30
C ASN A 42 6.22 -11.00 -6.81
N TYR A 43 5.68 -9.87 -6.33
CA TYR A 43 4.66 -9.91 -5.29
C TYR A 43 3.44 -10.70 -5.82
N THR A 44 3.57 -12.02 -6.00
CA THR A 44 2.44 -12.89 -5.65
C THR A 44 2.25 -12.65 -4.17
N ILE A 45 1.36 -11.71 -3.87
CA ILE A 45 0.70 -11.62 -2.59
C ILE A 45 0.18 -13.04 -2.38
N ALA A 46 0.83 -13.79 -1.49
CA ALA A 46 0.23 -15.00 -0.98
C ALA A 46 -0.94 -14.48 -0.15
N ASP A 47 -2.07 -14.27 -0.84
CA ASP A 47 -3.36 -13.93 -0.28
C ASP A 47 -3.73 -15.08 0.67
N ASP A 48 -3.35 -14.92 1.94
CA ASP A 48 -4.01 -15.60 3.04
C ASP A 48 -5.34 -14.87 3.40
N GLU A 49 -5.81 -13.95 2.55
CA GLU A 49 -7.21 -13.47 2.53
C GLU A 49 -8.07 -14.43 1.70
N GLN A 50 -8.56 -15.49 2.34
CA GLN A 50 -9.89 -16.02 1.99
C GLN A 50 -10.95 -15.04 2.51
N ASP A 51 -11.03 -13.87 1.88
CA ASP A 51 -12.21 -13.01 1.95
C ASP A 51 -12.76 -12.87 0.53
N THR A 52 -13.66 -13.77 0.20
CA THR A 52 -14.53 -13.64 -0.97
C THR A 52 -15.45 -12.44 -0.73
N ASP A 53 -15.08 -11.27 -1.23
CA ASP A 53 -16.01 -10.14 -1.35
C ASP A 53 -16.27 -9.87 -2.85
N ASP A 54 -17.54 -10.06 -3.18
CA ASP A 54 -18.16 -10.13 -4.50
C ASP A 54 -17.99 -8.80 -5.27
N SER A 55 -17.38 -8.87 -6.45
CA SER A 55 -17.53 -7.86 -7.50
C SER A 55 -17.29 -8.46 -8.88
N SER A 56 -18.17 -9.38 -9.29
CA SER A 56 -18.42 -9.61 -10.71
C SER A 56 -19.66 -8.83 -11.15
N ASP A 57 -19.46 -7.62 -11.67
CA ASP A 57 -20.41 -7.04 -12.62
C ASP A 57 -19.64 -6.68 -13.90
N SER A 58 -19.41 -7.72 -14.71
CA SER A 58 -18.88 -7.59 -16.06
C SER A 58 -20.03 -7.27 -17.01
N SER A 59 -20.16 -6.00 -17.37
CA SER A 59 -20.87 -5.62 -18.60
C SER A 59 -19.95 -5.91 -19.79
N SER A 60 -20.13 -7.05 -20.44
CA SER A 60 -19.52 -7.29 -21.74
C SER A 60 -20.33 -6.59 -22.83
N GLU A 61 -19.71 -5.57 -23.41
CA GLU A 61 -20.05 -5.00 -24.71
C GLU A 61 -20.00 -6.09 -25.78
N ALA A 62 -21.05 -6.17 -26.61
CA ALA A 62 -21.04 -6.89 -27.86
C ALA A 62 -21.50 -5.94 -28.96
N GLU A 63 -20.54 -5.51 -29.78
CA GLU A 63 -20.79 -4.84 -31.05
C GLU A 63 -21.16 -5.86 -32.16
N ALA A 64 -21.87 -5.31 -33.15
CA ALA A 64 -22.13 -5.80 -34.51
C ALA A 64 -23.18 -6.92 -34.70
N GLU A 65 -24.27 -6.61 -35.42
CA GLU A 65 -24.26 -6.67 -36.89
C GLU A 65 -25.39 -5.83 -37.50
N ALA A 66 -25.11 -5.29 -38.67
CA ALA A 66 -26.03 -4.58 -39.54
C ALA A 66 -26.86 -5.58 -40.35
N ASP A 67 -28.16 -5.33 -40.51
CA ASP A 67 -28.87 -5.76 -41.70
C ASP A 67 -29.96 -4.75 -42.11
N SER A 68 -30.02 -4.60 -43.42
CA SER A 68 -30.74 -3.64 -44.23
C SER A 68 -32.15 -4.12 -44.60
N THR A 69 -33.10 -3.17 -44.74
CA THR A 69 -34.22 -3.13 -45.71
C THR A 69 -35.21 -2.04 -45.23
N GLN A 70 -35.26 -0.84 -45.83
CA GLN A 70 -35.85 -0.41 -47.11
C GLN A 70 -37.35 -0.06 -47.04
N ALA A 71 -37.67 1.13 -47.57
CA ALA A 71 -38.96 1.70 -47.99
C ALA A 71 -39.81 2.35 -46.88
N ASP A 72 -40.49 3.49 -47.04
CA ASP A 72 -40.72 4.37 -48.20
C ASP A 72 -41.40 5.67 -47.73
N SER A 73 -41.40 6.70 -48.60
CA SER A 73 -42.27 7.90 -48.63
C SER A 73 -42.13 8.95 -47.50
N ALA A 74 -41.83 10.25 -47.68
CA ALA A 74 -42.18 11.33 -48.64
C ALA A 74 -43.13 12.36 -48.00
N ALA A 75 -42.82 13.65 -48.26
CA ALA A 75 -43.63 14.87 -48.04
C ALA A 75 -43.81 15.29 -46.57
N GLU A 76 -43.85 16.56 -46.17
CA GLU A 76 -43.88 17.85 -46.85
C GLU A 76 -43.50 18.92 -45.81
N ALA A 77 -42.98 20.05 -46.26
CA ALA A 77 -42.80 21.23 -45.43
C ALA A 77 -44.15 21.93 -45.20
N ASP A 78 -44.44 22.37 -43.98
CA ASP A 78 -45.33 23.51 -43.80
C ASP A 78 -44.90 24.38 -42.62
N SER A 79 -44.74 25.64 -42.96
CA SER A 79 -44.52 26.78 -42.08
C SER A 79 -45.86 27.29 -41.58
N THR A 80 -46.03 27.60 -40.30
CA THR A 80 -46.82 28.79 -39.92
C THR A 80 -46.74 29.14 -38.43
N GLN A 81 -46.50 30.43 -38.24
CA GLN A 81 -47.13 31.34 -37.29
C GLN A 81 -46.85 31.17 -35.79
N ALA A 82 -46.08 32.15 -35.33
CA ALA A 82 -46.16 32.73 -34.00
C ALA A 82 -47.61 33.12 -33.66
N ASP A 83 -48.11 32.62 -32.54
CA ASP A 83 -49.22 33.23 -31.81
C ASP A 83 -48.70 33.67 -30.44
N SER A 84 -48.70 34.99 -30.27
CA SER A 84 -48.47 35.69 -29.03
C SER A 84 -49.76 35.67 -28.22
N SER A 85 -49.88 34.75 -27.27
CA SER A 85 -50.88 34.86 -26.20
C SER A 85 -50.21 34.67 -24.83
N LEU A 86 -50.61 35.57 -23.93
CA LEU A 86 -50.02 35.83 -22.62
C LEU A 86 -50.11 34.59 -21.72
N VAL A 87 -48.97 33.99 -21.42
CA VAL A 87 -48.82 33.06 -20.29
C VAL A 87 -48.37 33.88 -19.09
N SER A 88 -49.15 33.85 -18.01
CA SER A 88 -48.80 34.48 -16.74
C SER A 88 -47.50 33.90 -16.18
N ASP A 89 -46.66 34.75 -15.58
CA ASP A 89 -45.37 34.37 -14.95
C ASP A 89 -45.50 33.27 -13.86
N SER A 90 -46.71 32.93 -13.42
CA SER A 90 -46.96 31.81 -12.50
C SER A 90 -46.99 30.42 -13.15
N ASP A 91 -47.16 30.34 -14.47
CA ASP A 91 -47.24 29.06 -15.20
C ASP A 91 -45.93 28.69 -15.92
N LEU A 92 -44.94 29.61 -15.94
CA LEU A 92 -43.58 29.29 -16.40
C LEU A 92 -42.77 28.47 -15.39
N ALA A 93 -43.19 28.44 -14.12
CA ALA A 93 -42.52 27.68 -13.06
C ALA A 93 -42.86 26.18 -13.06
N SER A 94 -43.91 25.76 -13.78
CA SER A 94 -44.31 24.34 -13.88
C SER A 94 -43.95 23.70 -15.22
N PHE A 95 -43.47 24.48 -16.20
CA PHE A 95 -43.13 24.01 -17.55
C PHE A 95 -41.65 24.15 -17.90
N LEU A 96 -40.87 24.90 -17.13
CA LEU A 96 -39.42 24.78 -17.14
C LEU A 96 -39.05 23.68 -16.14
N GLY A 97 -38.70 22.50 -16.69
CA GLY A 97 -37.90 21.54 -15.95
C GLY A 97 -36.74 22.25 -15.26
N ASP A 98 -36.39 21.73 -14.09
CA ASP A 98 -35.39 22.21 -13.15
C ASP A 98 -33.96 22.19 -13.73
N ASP A 99 -33.75 22.83 -14.89
CA ASP A 99 -32.52 22.87 -15.69
C ASP A 99 -31.66 24.10 -15.34
N ARG A 100 -31.85 24.66 -14.15
CA ARG A 100 -30.95 25.68 -13.59
C ARG A 100 -30.22 25.15 -12.37
N TYR A 101 -29.62 23.97 -12.50
CA TYR A 101 -28.57 23.53 -11.57
C TYR A 101 -27.32 24.38 -11.83
N THR A 102 -27.26 25.56 -11.20
CA THR A 102 -26.09 26.42 -11.28
C THR A 102 -24.97 25.82 -10.41
N ILE A 103 -23.71 26.04 -10.77
CA ILE A 103 -22.53 25.56 -10.01
C ILE A 103 -22.55 26.05 -8.54
N ALA A 104 -23.28 27.12 -8.25
CA ALA A 104 -23.43 27.69 -6.90
C ALA A 104 -24.33 26.84 -5.96
N ASP A 105 -25.16 25.94 -6.49
CA ASP A 105 -26.06 25.07 -5.72
C ASP A 105 -25.51 23.64 -5.55
N ARG A 106 -24.22 23.43 -5.90
CA ARG A 106 -23.58 22.12 -5.81
C ARG A 106 -23.34 21.73 -4.36
N PHE A 107 -24.07 20.69 -3.95
CA PHE A 107 -23.92 20.00 -2.68
C PHE A 107 -22.53 19.36 -2.53
N LEU A 108 -22.00 18.78 -3.62
CA LEU A 108 -20.66 18.23 -3.71
C LEU A 108 -19.78 19.20 -4.49
N ALA A 109 -18.71 19.69 -3.88
CA ALA A 109 -17.87 20.72 -4.50
C ALA A 109 -17.11 20.20 -5.75
N ASP A 110 -16.81 18.91 -5.79
CA ASP A 110 -16.11 18.25 -6.89
C ASP A 110 -17.10 17.54 -7.83
N ALA A 111 -17.04 17.88 -9.12
CA ALA A 111 -17.94 17.34 -10.13
C ALA A 111 -17.72 15.84 -10.39
N ASN A 112 -16.48 15.36 -10.25
CA ASN A 112 -16.17 13.94 -10.43
C ASN A 112 -16.67 13.12 -9.23
N LEU A 113 -16.59 13.70 -8.03
CA LEU A 113 -17.20 13.11 -6.83
C LEU A 113 -18.72 13.08 -6.97
N GLU A 114 -19.34 14.17 -7.42
CA GLU A 114 -20.78 14.21 -7.72
C GLU A 114 -21.16 13.13 -8.72
N SER A 115 -20.40 12.98 -9.81
CA SER A 115 -20.62 11.92 -10.79
C SER A 115 -20.52 10.52 -10.20
N ALA A 116 -19.55 10.27 -9.31
CA ALA A 116 -19.38 8.97 -8.65
C ALA A 116 -20.55 8.67 -7.70
N VAL A 117 -21.02 9.67 -6.94
CA VAL A 117 -22.20 9.54 -6.07
C VAL A 117 -23.46 9.27 -6.89
N ARG A 118 -23.65 9.99 -8.00
CA ARG A 118 -24.77 9.76 -8.93
C ARG A 118 -24.76 8.35 -9.50
N GLN A 119 -23.58 7.84 -9.87
CA GLN A 119 -23.41 6.46 -10.33
C GLN A 119 -23.79 5.47 -9.22
N ALA A 120 -23.28 5.66 -8.00
CA ALA A 120 -23.57 4.80 -6.86
C ALA A 120 -25.08 4.75 -6.52
N MET A 121 -25.79 5.86 -6.70
CA MET A 121 -27.23 5.95 -6.47
C MET A 121 -28.09 5.55 -7.68
N SER A 122 -27.49 5.19 -8.82
CA SER A 122 -28.21 4.99 -10.09
C SER A 122 -29.09 6.19 -10.49
N ARG A 123 -28.61 7.41 -10.20
CA ARG A 123 -29.35 8.66 -10.41
C ARG A 123 -28.55 9.69 -11.21
N PRO A 124 -28.62 9.65 -12.55
CA PRO A 124 -27.78 10.48 -13.41
C PRO A 124 -28.15 11.97 -13.40
N GLN A 125 -29.39 12.32 -13.03
CA GLN A 125 -29.93 13.69 -13.14
C GLN A 125 -30.72 14.12 -11.91
N GLY A 126 -31.07 15.40 -11.88
CA GLY A 126 -31.82 16.03 -10.80
C GLY A 126 -30.95 16.46 -9.62
N ARG A 127 -31.47 17.34 -8.79
CA ARG A 127 -30.78 17.85 -7.61
C ARG A 127 -30.53 16.73 -6.60
N LEU A 128 -29.27 16.55 -6.20
CA LEU A 128 -28.91 15.75 -5.03
C LEU A 128 -29.14 16.56 -3.76
N ILE A 129 -29.77 15.96 -2.76
CA ILE A 129 -29.94 16.55 -1.43
C ILE A 129 -29.26 15.69 -0.35
N PRO A 130 -28.74 16.29 0.74
CA PRO A 130 -28.04 15.58 1.81
C PRO A 130 -28.81 14.38 2.39
N GLU A 131 -30.13 14.50 2.51
CA GLU A 131 -30.99 13.49 3.11
C GLU A 131 -31.00 12.18 2.30
N GLU A 132 -30.80 12.25 0.99
CA GLU A 132 -30.81 11.06 0.12
C GLU A 132 -29.48 10.29 0.20
N VAL A 133 -28.36 11.00 0.36
CA VAL A 133 -27.02 10.39 0.42
C VAL A 133 -26.69 9.88 1.83
N ALA A 134 -27.40 10.36 2.85
CA ALA A 134 -27.17 10.00 4.25
C ALA A 134 -27.32 8.51 4.55
N PHE A 135 -28.02 7.74 3.69
CA PHE A 135 -28.23 6.30 3.83
C PHE A 135 -27.24 5.44 3.05
N LEU A 136 -26.35 6.04 2.26
CA LEU A 136 -25.40 5.29 1.44
C LEU A 136 -24.35 4.63 2.35
N SER A 137 -24.26 3.30 2.31
CA SER A 137 -23.30 2.53 3.12
C SER A 137 -21.97 2.28 2.42
N ARG A 138 -21.94 2.35 1.08
CA ARG A 138 -20.72 2.16 0.28
C ARG A 138 -20.63 3.19 -0.84
N LEU A 139 -19.45 3.77 -1.01
CA LEU A 139 -19.12 4.61 -2.14
C LEU A 139 -17.74 4.21 -2.67
N SER A 140 -17.65 3.87 -3.96
CA SER A 140 -16.38 3.71 -4.67
C SER A 140 -16.27 4.78 -5.74
N ALA A 141 -15.17 5.52 -5.69
CA ALA A 141 -14.85 6.62 -6.57
C ALA A 141 -13.34 6.64 -6.89
N SER A 142 -12.75 5.45 -7.03
CA SER A 142 -11.35 5.28 -7.40
C SER A 142 -11.06 5.79 -8.83
N SER A 143 -9.90 6.38 -9.03
CA SER A 143 -9.40 6.81 -10.34
C SER A 143 -10.31 7.82 -11.07
N LYS A 144 -11.00 8.69 -10.32
CA LYS A 144 -11.95 9.68 -10.86
C LYS A 144 -11.39 11.10 -10.96
N ASN A 145 -10.11 11.31 -10.63
CA ASN A 145 -9.48 12.64 -10.62
C ASN A 145 -10.18 13.63 -9.66
N ILE A 146 -10.66 13.12 -8.52
CA ILE A 146 -11.28 13.90 -7.45
C ILE A 146 -10.19 14.67 -6.69
N GLN A 147 -10.47 15.93 -6.38
CA GLN A 147 -9.57 16.82 -5.64
C GLN A 147 -10.18 17.27 -4.31
N SER A 148 -11.50 17.47 -4.27
CA SER A 148 -12.21 17.95 -3.09
C SER A 148 -13.24 16.95 -2.60
N LEU A 149 -13.23 16.70 -1.29
CA LEU A 149 -14.19 15.84 -0.60
C LEU A 149 -15.36 16.60 0.03
N VAL A 150 -15.40 17.93 -0.10
CA VAL A 150 -16.47 18.77 0.46
C VAL A 150 -17.84 18.31 -0.05
N GLY A 151 -18.74 18.05 0.90
CA GLY A 151 -20.05 17.44 0.72
C GLY A 151 -20.13 16.00 1.25
N LEU A 152 -18.99 15.30 1.43
CA LEU A 152 -18.97 13.96 2.02
C LEU A 152 -19.36 13.93 3.50
N GLU A 153 -19.34 15.07 4.21
CA GLU A 153 -19.71 15.17 5.63
C GLU A 153 -21.13 14.66 5.90
N HIS A 154 -21.99 14.64 4.89
CA HIS A 154 -23.39 14.25 4.98
C HIS A 154 -23.63 12.75 4.76
N PHE A 155 -22.60 11.98 4.39
CA PHE A 155 -22.70 10.55 4.09
C PHE A 155 -22.54 9.71 5.36
N ILE A 156 -23.33 10.04 6.39
CA ILE A 156 -23.13 9.58 7.78
C ILE A 156 -23.29 8.06 7.98
N ALA A 157 -23.94 7.35 7.05
CA ALA A 157 -24.07 5.89 7.09
C ALA A 157 -22.95 5.13 6.36
N LEU A 158 -21.96 5.82 5.78
CA LEU A 158 -20.86 5.15 5.07
C LEU A 158 -20.08 4.23 5.99
N GLN A 159 -19.95 2.98 5.57
CA GLN A 159 -19.12 1.95 6.17
C GLN A 159 -17.90 1.63 5.30
N THR A 160 -18.01 1.80 3.98
CA THR A 160 -16.92 1.54 3.04
C THR A 160 -16.77 2.69 2.07
N LEU A 161 -15.60 3.33 2.07
CA LEU A 161 -15.28 4.44 1.18
C LEU A 161 -13.97 4.17 0.45
N ASP A 162 -14.06 4.06 -0.87
CA ASP A 162 -12.93 3.90 -1.76
C ASP A 162 -12.72 5.16 -2.59
N LEU A 163 -11.59 5.81 -2.37
CA LEU A 163 -11.15 7.06 -2.99
C LEU A 163 -9.71 6.92 -3.53
N GLU A 164 -9.27 5.70 -3.86
CA GLU A 164 -7.92 5.47 -4.34
C GLU A 164 -7.62 6.19 -5.67
N ARG A 165 -6.35 6.48 -5.93
CA ARG A 165 -5.85 7.02 -7.22
C ARG A 165 -6.56 8.31 -7.63
N ASN A 166 -6.69 9.23 -6.69
CA ASN A 166 -7.25 10.57 -6.89
C ASN A 166 -6.17 11.64 -6.66
N ARG A 167 -6.57 12.89 -6.43
CA ARG A 167 -5.68 14.02 -6.14
C ARG A 167 -6.10 14.71 -4.85
N ILE A 168 -6.56 13.92 -3.88
CA ILE A 168 -7.08 14.42 -2.61
C ILE A 168 -5.90 14.88 -1.75
N VAL A 169 -6.03 16.08 -1.20
CA VAL A 169 -5.09 16.64 -0.20
C VAL A 169 -5.76 16.76 1.16
N ASP A 170 -7.02 17.19 1.18
CA ASP A 170 -7.78 17.47 2.40
C ASP A 170 -8.82 16.37 2.67
N VAL A 171 -8.65 15.69 3.81
CA VAL A 171 -9.57 14.67 4.32
C VAL A 171 -10.46 15.18 5.46
N THR A 172 -10.48 16.48 5.73
CA THR A 172 -11.36 17.11 6.73
C THR A 172 -12.84 16.71 6.59
N PRO A 173 -13.41 16.60 5.38
CA PRO A 173 -14.79 16.16 5.18
C PRO A 173 -15.11 14.77 5.74
N LEU A 174 -14.10 13.93 5.99
CA LEU A 174 -14.29 12.58 6.54
C LEU A 174 -14.45 12.57 8.07
N ALA A 175 -14.18 13.68 8.76
CA ALA A 175 -13.99 13.70 10.21
C ALA A 175 -15.17 13.21 11.05
N GLN A 176 -16.38 13.24 10.50
CA GLN A 176 -17.63 12.86 11.19
C GLN A 176 -18.21 11.52 10.68
N LEU A 177 -17.54 10.83 9.76
CA LEU A 177 -18.01 9.57 9.17
C LEU A 177 -17.68 8.38 10.07
N THR A 178 -18.07 8.45 11.34
CA THR A 178 -17.64 7.53 12.41
C THR A 178 -18.07 6.08 12.24
N ASN A 179 -18.97 5.78 11.29
CA ASN A 179 -19.39 4.43 10.93
C ASN A 179 -18.46 3.75 9.90
N LEU A 180 -17.42 4.45 9.42
CA LEU A 180 -16.47 3.88 8.47
C LEU A 180 -15.71 2.70 9.08
N GLU A 181 -15.81 1.55 8.42
CA GLU A 181 -15.08 0.32 8.74
C GLU A 181 -13.91 0.09 7.76
N ARG A 182 -14.06 0.52 6.51
CA ARG A 182 -13.06 0.38 5.45
C ARG A 182 -12.85 1.70 4.72
N LEU A 183 -11.62 2.22 4.74
CA LEU A 183 -11.25 3.48 4.10
C LEU A 183 -10.00 3.29 3.22
N PHE A 184 -10.18 3.48 1.92
CA PHE A 184 -9.12 3.37 0.92
C PHE A 184 -8.80 4.74 0.34
N LEU A 185 -7.60 5.23 0.61
CA LEU A 185 -7.09 6.55 0.24
C LEU A 185 -5.71 6.45 -0.42
N SER A 186 -5.30 5.27 -0.87
CA SER A 186 -4.02 5.05 -1.54
C SER A 186 -3.87 5.90 -2.81
N PHE A 187 -2.65 6.27 -3.18
CA PHE A 187 -2.32 7.04 -4.38
C PHE A 187 -3.04 8.40 -4.41
N ASN A 188 -2.83 9.20 -3.37
CA ASN A 188 -3.35 10.57 -3.24
C ASN A 188 -2.22 11.54 -2.86
N GLN A 189 -2.55 12.73 -2.35
CA GLN A 189 -1.59 13.77 -1.98
C GLN A 189 -1.79 14.21 -0.52
N ILE A 190 -2.20 13.26 0.33
CA ILE A 190 -2.56 13.53 1.72
C ILE A 190 -1.30 13.71 2.56
N VAL A 191 -1.28 14.76 3.36
CA VAL A 191 -0.20 15.05 4.33
C VAL A 191 -0.72 14.90 5.77
N ASP A 192 -1.92 15.42 6.03
CA ASP A 192 -2.53 15.45 7.36
C ASP A 192 -3.70 14.47 7.45
N ILE A 193 -3.57 13.49 8.34
CA ILE A 193 -4.61 12.50 8.67
C ILE A 193 -5.28 12.77 10.03
N THR A 194 -5.06 13.95 10.63
CA THR A 194 -5.75 14.37 11.86
C THR A 194 -7.28 14.23 11.79
N PRO A 195 -7.95 14.53 10.65
CA PRO A 195 -9.39 14.38 10.54
C PRO A 195 -9.92 12.96 10.82
N ILE A 196 -9.16 11.91 10.49
CA ILE A 196 -9.62 10.52 10.63
C ILE A 196 -9.46 9.96 12.06
N LYS A 197 -8.92 10.73 13.00
CA LYS A 197 -8.63 10.26 14.38
C LYS A 197 -9.84 9.76 15.18
N GLN A 198 -11.06 10.12 14.78
CA GLN A 198 -12.31 9.74 15.45
C GLN A 198 -13.02 8.57 14.77
N LEU A 199 -12.46 8.01 13.68
CA LEU A 199 -13.04 6.90 12.93
C LEU A 199 -12.73 5.56 13.59
N THR A 200 -13.09 5.42 14.87
CA THR A 200 -12.63 4.32 15.75
C THR A 200 -13.15 2.94 15.35
N GLU A 201 -14.15 2.86 14.48
CA GLU A 201 -14.69 1.62 13.91
C GLU A 201 -13.88 1.10 12.70
N LEU A 202 -12.85 1.83 12.25
CA LEU A 202 -12.00 1.41 11.13
C LEU A 202 -11.30 0.09 11.45
N LYS A 203 -11.54 -0.90 10.58
CA LYS A 203 -10.88 -2.22 10.55
C LYS A 203 -9.80 -2.28 9.47
N ARG A 204 -10.01 -1.57 8.36
CA ARG A 204 -9.06 -1.50 7.24
C ARG A 204 -8.82 -0.06 6.81
N LEU A 205 -7.55 0.35 6.82
CA LEU A 205 -7.11 1.68 6.40
C LEU A 205 -5.94 1.56 5.43
N GLU A 206 -6.13 2.07 4.21
CA GLU A 206 -5.11 2.10 3.18
C GLU A 206 -4.76 3.53 2.77
N LEU A 207 -3.49 3.88 2.94
CA LEU A 207 -2.92 5.22 2.77
C LEU A 207 -1.60 5.16 1.99
N ARG A 208 -1.39 4.09 1.21
CA ARG A 208 -0.18 3.91 0.37
C ARG A 208 0.02 5.09 -0.57
N ASP A 209 1.27 5.46 -0.86
CA ASP A 209 1.63 6.50 -1.84
C ASP A 209 0.91 7.82 -1.55
N ASN A 210 1.28 8.40 -0.41
CA ASN A 210 0.85 9.70 0.07
C ASN A 210 2.08 10.48 0.60
N GLN A 211 1.88 11.56 1.34
CA GLN A 211 2.95 12.42 1.85
C GLN A 211 2.92 12.49 3.39
N ILE A 212 2.49 11.40 4.04
CA ILE A 212 2.25 11.35 5.47
C ILE A 212 3.58 11.21 6.22
N VAL A 213 3.74 12.04 7.25
CA VAL A 213 4.90 12.00 8.17
C VAL A 213 4.44 11.60 9.58
N ASP A 214 3.33 12.16 10.04
CA ASP A 214 2.79 11.95 11.39
C ASP A 214 1.59 11.00 11.35
N ILE A 215 1.75 9.84 11.99
CA ILE A 215 0.68 8.87 12.18
C ILE A 215 0.07 8.90 13.58
N THR A 216 0.39 9.89 14.42
CA THR A 216 -0.25 10.06 15.75
C THR A 216 -1.79 9.99 15.72
N PRO A 217 -2.49 10.53 14.70
CA PRO A 217 -3.94 10.44 14.61
C PRO A 217 -4.52 9.02 14.65
N ILE A 218 -3.77 8.00 14.22
CA ILE A 218 -4.32 6.63 14.15
C ILE A 218 -4.21 5.86 15.48
N LYS A 219 -3.57 6.44 16.50
CA LYS A 219 -3.31 5.78 17.79
C LYS A 219 -4.57 5.25 18.48
N GLN A 220 -5.72 5.89 18.26
CA GLN A 220 -7.00 5.51 18.86
C GLN A 220 -7.82 4.54 18.00
N LEU A 221 -7.37 4.19 16.80
CA LEU A 221 -8.08 3.31 15.87
C LEU A 221 -7.86 1.83 16.21
N THR A 222 -8.15 1.45 17.45
CA THR A 222 -7.80 0.13 18.01
C THR A 222 -8.55 -1.03 17.37
N ALA A 223 -9.58 -0.76 16.57
CA ALA A 223 -10.28 -1.77 15.76
C ALA A 223 -9.51 -2.17 14.49
N LEU A 224 -8.41 -1.49 14.15
CA LEU A 224 -7.64 -1.79 12.93
C LEU A 224 -7.07 -3.21 12.96
N GLU A 225 -7.36 -3.94 11.88
CA GLU A 225 -6.87 -5.29 11.58
C GLU A 225 -5.86 -5.24 10.43
N ILE A 226 -6.08 -4.35 9.46
CA ILE A 226 -5.25 -4.14 8.27
C ILE A 226 -4.87 -2.66 8.16
N LEU A 227 -3.57 -2.38 8.10
CA LEU A 227 -3.04 -1.03 7.90
C LEU A 227 -1.95 -1.02 6.82
N ARG A 228 -2.16 -0.18 5.81
CA ARG A 228 -1.24 0.00 4.67
C ARG A 228 -0.79 1.46 4.57
N LEU A 229 0.50 1.67 4.74
CA LEU A 229 1.17 2.98 4.82
C LEU A 229 2.45 3.00 3.96
N GLU A 230 2.53 2.13 2.95
CA GLU A 230 3.68 2.07 2.05
C GLU A 230 3.89 3.41 1.32
N ASP A 231 5.12 3.67 0.86
CA ASP A 231 5.43 4.84 0.03
C ASP A 231 5.02 6.17 0.70
N ASN A 232 5.48 6.39 1.93
CA ASN A 232 5.23 7.61 2.71
C ASN A 232 6.55 8.17 3.28
N GLN A 233 6.49 9.06 4.29
CA GLN A 233 7.66 9.70 4.89
C GLN A 233 7.73 9.48 6.40
N ILE A 234 7.20 8.35 6.87
CA ILE A 234 7.05 8.01 8.29
C ILE A 234 8.42 7.65 8.88
N VAL A 235 8.67 8.17 10.09
CA VAL A 235 9.86 7.87 10.88
C VAL A 235 9.48 7.26 12.22
N ASP A 236 8.47 7.82 12.88
CA ASP A 236 8.01 7.39 14.20
C ASP A 236 6.78 6.48 14.08
N VAL A 237 6.94 5.23 14.52
CA VAL A 237 5.87 4.23 14.58
C VAL A 237 5.33 4.02 16.00
N THR A 238 5.69 4.88 16.96
CA THR A 238 5.16 4.86 18.33
C THR A 238 3.62 4.83 18.40
N PRO A 239 2.88 5.56 17.55
CA PRO A 239 1.41 5.52 17.56
C PRO A 239 0.80 4.13 17.32
N LEU A 240 1.54 3.19 16.73
CA LEU A 240 1.05 1.84 16.46
C LEU A 240 0.93 0.97 17.71
N ASN A 241 1.63 1.28 18.81
CA ASN A 241 1.76 0.39 19.96
C ASN A 241 0.46 0.04 20.72
N GLN A 242 -0.67 0.67 20.37
CA GLN A 242 -2.00 0.36 20.93
C GLN A 242 -2.89 -0.42 19.96
N LEU A 243 -2.47 -0.65 18.73
CA LEU A 243 -3.27 -1.28 17.67
C LEU A 243 -3.17 -2.82 17.72
N THR A 244 -3.49 -3.39 18.89
CA THR A 244 -3.24 -4.80 19.19
C THR A 244 -4.02 -5.79 18.32
N ASN A 245 -5.02 -5.33 17.58
CA ASN A 245 -5.80 -6.16 16.64
C ASN A 245 -5.16 -6.29 15.26
N LEU A 246 -4.08 -5.55 14.97
CA LEU A 246 -3.39 -5.63 13.68
C LEU A 246 -2.89 -7.06 13.42
N GLY A 247 -3.38 -7.65 12.34
CA GLY A 247 -2.87 -8.88 11.75
C GLY A 247 -1.99 -8.62 10.53
N TRP A 248 -2.24 -7.51 9.83
CA TRP A 248 -1.52 -7.12 8.62
C TRP A 248 -1.04 -5.67 8.70
N LEU A 249 0.27 -5.46 8.60
CA LEU A 249 0.88 -4.14 8.65
C LEU A 249 1.90 -3.98 7.51
N SER A 250 1.70 -2.95 6.71
CA SER A 250 2.62 -2.61 5.62
C SER A 250 3.13 -1.18 5.76
N LEU A 251 4.46 -1.06 5.88
CA LEU A 251 5.23 0.15 6.15
C LEU A 251 6.45 0.25 5.23
N SER A 252 6.47 -0.48 4.11
CA SER A 252 7.56 -0.42 3.14
C SER A 252 7.77 1.00 2.60
N ASP A 253 8.97 1.30 2.13
CA ASP A 253 9.29 2.58 1.47
C ASP A 253 8.98 3.80 2.37
N ASN A 254 9.49 3.73 3.60
CA ASN A 254 9.43 4.80 4.59
C ASN A 254 10.85 5.14 5.10
N ARG A 255 10.97 5.78 6.27
CA ARG A 255 12.25 6.19 6.86
C ARG A 255 12.40 5.67 8.29
N ILE A 256 11.80 4.51 8.58
CA ILE A 256 11.74 3.91 9.91
C ILE A 256 13.10 3.34 10.28
N VAL A 257 13.46 3.51 11.56
CA VAL A 257 14.69 2.98 12.16
C VAL A 257 14.36 2.14 13.40
N ASP A 258 13.46 2.61 14.26
CA ASP A 258 13.12 1.98 15.52
C ASP A 258 11.86 1.11 15.41
N LEU A 259 11.99 -0.18 15.73
CA LEU A 259 10.90 -1.16 15.71
C LEU A 259 10.34 -1.46 17.12
N ASN A 260 10.86 -0.85 18.19
CA ASN A 260 10.40 -1.09 19.56
C ASN A 260 8.87 -0.95 19.74
N PRO A 261 8.19 0.03 19.12
CA PRO A 261 6.73 0.14 19.23
C PRO A 261 5.96 -1.10 18.75
N LEU A 262 6.53 -1.86 17.80
CA LEU A 262 5.86 -3.04 17.22
C LEU A 262 5.81 -4.22 18.21
N THR A 263 6.65 -4.23 19.26
CA THR A 263 6.65 -5.29 20.30
C THR A 263 5.29 -5.47 20.98
N GLN A 264 4.41 -4.47 20.90
CA GLN A 264 3.08 -4.48 21.51
C GLN A 264 2.00 -5.04 20.57
N LEU A 265 2.37 -5.62 19.42
CA LEU A 265 1.44 -6.11 18.39
C LEU A 265 1.48 -7.64 18.25
N PRO A 266 1.07 -8.40 19.29
CA PRO A 266 1.27 -9.85 19.36
C PRO A 266 0.49 -10.64 18.29
N ASN A 267 -0.51 -10.02 17.67
CA ASN A 267 -1.38 -10.66 16.67
C ASN A 267 -0.88 -10.48 15.23
N LEU A 268 0.23 -9.77 15.00
CA LEU A 268 0.77 -9.58 13.66
C LEU A 268 1.16 -10.90 13.02
N ARG A 269 0.62 -11.13 11.81
CA ARG A 269 0.92 -12.30 10.97
C ARG A 269 1.70 -11.91 9.73
N SER A 270 1.44 -10.72 9.19
CA SER A 270 2.11 -10.18 8.01
C SER A 270 2.68 -8.80 8.29
N LEU A 271 3.99 -8.67 8.12
CA LEU A 271 4.72 -7.44 8.36
C LEU A 271 5.64 -7.11 7.18
N TYR A 272 5.38 -5.97 6.56
CA TYR A 272 6.17 -5.45 5.45
C TYR A 272 6.89 -4.16 5.88
N LEU A 273 8.21 -4.20 5.84
CA LEU A 273 9.13 -3.16 6.30
C LEU A 273 10.25 -2.94 5.27
N GLY A 274 10.02 -3.31 4.01
CA GLY A 274 11.01 -3.17 2.94
C GLY A 274 11.45 -1.71 2.75
N PHE A 275 12.66 -1.49 2.24
CA PHE A 275 13.18 -0.17 1.88
C PHE A 275 13.02 0.89 2.98
N ASN A 276 13.40 0.52 4.21
CA ASN A 276 13.49 1.43 5.35
C ASN A 276 14.97 1.66 5.73
N ARG A 277 15.23 2.09 6.96
CA ARG A 277 16.59 2.32 7.50
C ARG A 277 16.83 1.45 8.74
N ILE A 278 16.25 0.26 8.76
CA ILE A 278 16.28 -0.65 9.89
C ILE A 278 17.65 -1.34 9.94
N VAL A 279 18.22 -1.41 11.14
CA VAL A 279 19.45 -2.15 11.44
C VAL A 279 19.14 -3.21 12.49
N ASP A 280 18.51 -2.80 13.60
CA ASP A 280 18.17 -3.67 14.71
C ASP A 280 16.76 -4.26 14.56
N ILE A 281 16.69 -5.59 14.41
CA ILE A 281 15.44 -6.36 14.36
C ILE A 281 15.15 -7.12 15.67
N THR A 282 15.90 -6.88 16.75
CA THR A 282 15.65 -7.44 18.09
C THR A 282 14.20 -7.28 18.54
N PRO A 283 13.53 -6.13 18.32
CA PRO A 283 12.12 -5.96 18.69
C PRO A 283 11.16 -6.99 18.09
N LEU A 284 11.51 -7.60 16.95
CA LEU A 284 10.65 -8.60 16.29
C LEU A 284 10.61 -9.95 17.02
N THR A 285 11.52 -10.21 17.96
CA THR A 285 11.60 -11.49 18.70
C THR A 285 10.29 -11.87 19.39
N GLN A 286 9.48 -10.89 19.80
CA GLN A 286 8.21 -11.12 20.49
C GLN A 286 7.04 -11.43 19.54
N LEU A 287 7.20 -11.24 18.23
CA LEU A 287 6.14 -11.38 17.24
C LEU A 287 6.06 -12.82 16.69
N THR A 288 5.94 -13.79 17.59
CA THR A 288 6.02 -15.22 17.27
C THR A 288 4.88 -15.73 16.38
N ALA A 289 3.83 -14.95 16.18
CA ALA A 289 2.72 -15.25 15.27
C ALA A 289 3.00 -14.87 13.80
N LEU A 290 4.14 -14.23 13.51
CA LEU A 290 4.52 -13.84 12.15
C LEU A 290 4.65 -15.05 11.24
N ARG A 291 3.97 -14.97 10.09
CA ARG A 291 4.04 -15.92 8.98
C ARG A 291 4.76 -15.32 7.78
N SER A 292 4.65 -14.02 7.61
CA SER A 292 5.19 -13.28 6.47
C SER A 292 5.96 -12.06 6.96
N LEU A 293 7.26 -12.02 6.68
CA LEU A 293 8.14 -10.94 7.10
C LEU A 293 9.00 -10.46 5.93
N TYR A 294 8.79 -9.22 5.51
CA TYR A 294 9.51 -8.59 4.40
C TYR A 294 10.34 -7.43 4.91
N LEU A 295 11.66 -7.58 4.81
CA LEU A 295 12.69 -6.66 5.33
C LEU A 295 13.72 -6.28 4.27
N SER A 296 13.47 -6.59 2.99
CA SER A 296 14.40 -6.27 1.88
C SER A 296 14.78 -4.80 1.84
N GLY A 297 16.00 -4.46 1.41
CA GLY A 297 16.46 -3.08 1.25
C GLY A 297 16.70 -2.34 2.57
N ASN A 298 16.98 -3.05 3.66
CA ASN A 298 17.39 -2.50 4.95
C ASN A 298 18.90 -2.71 5.19
N GLN A 299 19.39 -2.37 6.38
CA GLN A 299 20.81 -2.46 6.76
C GLN A 299 21.02 -3.54 7.84
N ILE A 300 20.44 -4.71 7.60
CA ILE A 300 20.43 -5.83 8.57
C ILE A 300 21.63 -6.74 8.31
N ASP A 301 22.31 -7.15 9.38
CA ASP A 301 23.40 -8.13 9.38
C ASP A 301 23.13 -9.30 10.36
N ASP A 302 22.56 -9.02 11.54
CA ASP A 302 22.25 -10.01 12.56
C ASP A 302 20.83 -10.59 12.43
N LEU A 303 20.74 -11.88 12.07
CA LEU A 303 19.48 -12.62 11.99
C LEU A 303 19.10 -13.35 13.30
N THR A 304 19.90 -13.25 14.35
CA THR A 304 19.65 -13.94 15.64
C THR A 304 18.24 -13.73 16.19
N PRO A 305 17.64 -12.51 16.13
CA PRO A 305 16.28 -12.28 16.59
C PRO A 305 15.20 -13.13 15.90
N LEU A 306 15.45 -13.59 14.66
CA LEU A 306 14.47 -14.36 13.90
C LEU A 306 14.35 -15.82 14.36
N LYS A 307 15.31 -16.35 15.11
CA LYS A 307 15.40 -17.78 15.47
C LYS A 307 14.14 -18.34 16.15
N GLN A 308 13.38 -17.49 16.85
CA GLN A 308 12.17 -17.88 17.59
C GLN A 308 10.88 -17.74 16.76
N LEU A 309 10.94 -17.18 15.55
CA LEU A 309 9.78 -16.94 14.69
C LEU A 309 9.46 -18.18 13.84
N THR A 310 9.22 -19.31 14.49
CA THR A 310 9.09 -20.62 13.85
C THR A 310 7.86 -20.76 12.95
N GLU A 311 6.88 -19.86 13.05
CA GLU A 311 5.70 -19.80 12.18
C GLU A 311 5.97 -19.14 10.82
N LEU A 312 7.17 -18.57 10.61
CA LEU A 312 7.54 -17.93 9.35
C LEU A 312 7.49 -18.92 8.19
N SER A 313 6.69 -18.54 7.19
CA SER A 313 6.55 -19.20 5.90
C SER A 313 7.19 -18.40 4.78
N TRP A 314 7.16 -17.07 4.87
CA TRP A 314 7.74 -16.16 3.90
C TRP A 314 8.69 -15.19 4.58
N LEU A 315 9.94 -15.15 4.11
CA LEU A 315 10.98 -14.27 4.64
C LEU A 315 11.74 -13.62 3.48
N ALA A 316 11.66 -12.30 3.38
CA ALA A 316 12.42 -11.52 2.41
C ALA A 316 13.42 -10.61 3.11
N LEU A 317 14.69 -10.77 2.77
CA LEU A 317 15.86 -10.12 3.37
C LEU A 317 16.86 -9.70 2.27
N SER A 318 16.37 -9.45 1.05
CA SER A 318 17.25 -9.13 -0.08
C SER A 318 17.83 -7.73 0.06
N GLY A 319 19.04 -7.49 -0.45
CA GLY A 319 19.65 -6.15 -0.40
C GLY A 319 19.99 -5.69 1.02
N SER A 320 20.57 -6.58 1.82
CA SER A 320 21.05 -6.32 3.18
C SER A 320 22.55 -6.66 3.28
N GLN A 321 23.09 -6.87 4.48
CA GLN A 321 24.51 -7.17 4.73
C GLN A 321 24.72 -8.56 5.37
N ILE A 322 23.84 -9.51 5.04
CA ILE A 322 23.79 -10.81 5.70
C ILE A 322 24.88 -11.73 5.16
N ASP A 323 25.61 -12.40 6.05
CA ASP A 323 26.55 -13.48 5.74
C ASP A 323 26.28 -14.78 6.53
N ASP A 324 25.76 -14.67 7.76
CA ASP A 324 25.42 -15.80 8.63
C ASP A 324 23.94 -16.21 8.55
N LEU A 325 23.69 -17.39 7.97
CA LEU A 325 22.35 -17.98 7.87
C LEU A 325 22.02 -18.93 9.04
N THR A 326 22.91 -19.09 10.04
CA THR A 326 22.71 -20.01 11.18
C THR A 326 21.35 -19.84 11.88
N PRO A 327 20.85 -18.61 12.12
CA PRO A 327 19.54 -18.43 12.76
C PRO A 327 18.36 -19.02 12.00
N LEU A 328 18.47 -19.15 10.66
CA LEU A 328 17.41 -19.66 9.79
C LEU A 328 17.26 -21.18 9.86
N LYS A 329 18.23 -21.90 10.45
CA LYS A 329 18.22 -23.38 10.52
C LYS A 329 16.97 -23.95 11.20
N GLN A 330 16.40 -23.23 12.17
CA GLN A 330 15.24 -23.70 12.96
C GLN A 330 13.88 -23.26 12.38
N LEU A 331 13.88 -22.46 11.32
CA LEU A 331 12.66 -21.96 10.69
C LEU A 331 12.15 -23.00 9.68
N THR A 332 11.55 -24.07 10.20
CA THR A 332 11.16 -25.24 9.40
C THR A 332 9.87 -25.06 8.61
N ASN A 333 9.15 -23.95 8.79
CA ASN A 333 7.93 -23.65 8.03
C ASN A 333 8.19 -22.81 6.77
N LEU A 334 9.45 -22.43 6.51
CA LEU A 334 9.81 -21.59 5.37
C LEU A 334 9.44 -22.26 4.04
N ARG A 335 8.69 -21.52 3.23
CA ARG A 335 8.30 -21.85 1.85
C ARG A 335 8.90 -20.86 0.85
N GLY A 336 9.07 -19.60 1.22
CA GLY A 336 9.77 -18.62 0.39
C GLY A 336 10.83 -17.88 1.19
N LEU A 337 12.05 -17.89 0.65
CA LEU A 337 13.21 -17.26 1.25
C LEU A 337 13.97 -16.43 0.21
N TYR A 338 13.89 -15.11 0.33
CA TYR A 338 14.53 -14.17 -0.58
C TYR A 338 15.76 -13.54 0.08
N LEU A 339 16.94 -13.95 -0.35
CA LEU A 339 18.24 -13.58 0.22
C LEU A 339 19.17 -12.95 -0.84
N GLY A 340 18.63 -12.47 -1.96
CA GLY A 340 19.44 -11.87 -3.01
C GLY A 340 20.22 -10.64 -2.53
N TYR A 341 21.31 -10.28 -3.20
CA TYR A 341 22.09 -9.07 -2.93
C TYR A 341 22.56 -8.98 -1.46
N ASN A 342 23.20 -10.04 -0.96
CA ASN A 342 23.79 -10.12 0.38
C ASN A 342 25.28 -10.52 0.29
N GLN A 343 25.89 -10.92 1.40
CA GLN A 343 27.29 -11.36 1.50
C GLN A 343 27.42 -12.85 1.82
N ILE A 344 26.43 -13.65 1.41
CA ILE A 344 26.34 -15.07 1.75
C ILE A 344 27.36 -15.87 0.94
N THR A 345 28.19 -16.64 1.63
CA THR A 345 29.17 -17.55 1.01
C THR A 345 28.86 -19.03 1.24
N ASP A 346 28.16 -19.34 2.35
CA ASP A 346 27.90 -20.71 2.84
C ASP A 346 26.40 -20.93 3.07
N LEU A 347 25.87 -22.00 2.49
CA LEU A 347 24.47 -22.43 2.60
C LEU A 347 24.29 -23.65 3.50
N SER A 348 25.33 -24.09 4.21
CA SER A 348 25.25 -25.20 5.17
C SER A 348 24.07 -25.07 6.16
N PRO A 349 23.74 -23.88 6.70
CA PRO A 349 22.56 -23.73 7.55
C PRO A 349 21.23 -24.04 6.86
N LEU A 350 21.10 -23.69 5.57
CA LEU A 350 19.89 -24.00 4.79
C LEU A 350 19.81 -25.49 4.45
N VAL A 351 20.94 -26.12 4.08
CA VAL A 351 21.01 -27.57 3.88
C VAL A 351 20.61 -28.32 5.16
N ALA A 352 21.01 -27.80 6.33
CA ALA A 352 20.68 -28.37 7.63
C ALA A 352 19.26 -28.00 8.15
N ASN A 353 18.53 -27.11 7.48
CA ASN A 353 17.15 -26.80 7.83
C ASN A 353 16.26 -27.96 7.36
N ALA A 354 15.65 -28.69 8.31
CA ALA A 354 14.87 -29.89 8.04
C ALA A 354 13.54 -29.62 7.32
N GLY A 355 13.02 -28.40 7.40
CA GLY A 355 11.74 -28.02 6.81
C GLY A 355 11.81 -27.52 5.36
N LEU A 356 12.97 -27.01 4.94
CA LEU A 356 13.17 -26.46 3.60
C LEU A 356 13.23 -27.58 2.54
N GLY A 357 12.09 -27.93 1.96
CA GLY A 357 11.94 -29.09 1.08
C GLY A 357 11.12 -28.82 -0.18
N GLU A 358 10.36 -29.81 -0.63
CA GLU A 358 9.60 -29.76 -1.88
C GLU A 358 8.67 -28.55 -1.95
N GLY A 359 8.78 -27.78 -3.04
CA GLY A 359 7.97 -26.58 -3.27
C GLY A 359 8.43 -25.34 -2.53
N ALA A 360 9.53 -25.40 -1.76
CA ALA A 360 10.15 -24.21 -1.20
C ALA A 360 10.97 -23.46 -2.26
N GLU A 361 10.96 -22.14 -2.20
CA GLU A 361 11.68 -21.24 -3.10
C GLU A 361 12.79 -20.50 -2.34
N VAL A 362 14.00 -20.49 -2.90
CA VAL A 362 15.17 -19.82 -2.34
C VAL A 362 15.83 -18.98 -3.42
N PHE A 363 15.88 -17.67 -3.20
CA PHE A 363 16.50 -16.70 -4.10
C PHE A 363 17.80 -16.20 -3.47
N LEU A 364 18.92 -16.39 -4.17
CA LEU A 364 20.28 -16.13 -3.72
C LEU A 364 21.08 -15.27 -4.70
N GLN A 365 20.42 -14.67 -5.69
CA GLN A 365 21.06 -13.86 -6.73
C GLN A 365 22.02 -12.83 -6.14
N ASP A 366 23.16 -12.59 -6.80
CA ASP A 366 24.13 -11.56 -6.41
C ASP A 366 24.68 -11.74 -4.98
N ASN A 367 24.93 -12.99 -4.58
CA ASN A 367 25.72 -13.35 -3.40
C ASN A 367 27.11 -13.91 -3.80
N PRO A 368 28.16 -13.68 -2.99
CA PRO A 368 29.49 -14.25 -3.20
C PRO A 368 29.58 -15.74 -2.83
N LEU A 369 28.71 -16.57 -3.42
CA LEU A 369 28.61 -17.99 -3.12
C LEU A 369 29.95 -18.72 -3.36
N SER A 370 30.36 -19.54 -2.39
CA SER A 370 31.58 -20.35 -2.52
C SER A 370 31.44 -21.49 -3.53
N ASP A 371 32.56 -22.05 -4.00
CA ASP A 371 32.56 -23.25 -4.86
C ASP A 371 31.81 -24.42 -4.20
N GLN A 372 31.88 -24.53 -2.87
CA GLN A 372 31.14 -25.54 -2.12
C GLN A 372 29.63 -25.27 -2.15
N ALA A 373 29.22 -24.00 -2.01
CA ALA A 373 27.82 -23.62 -2.13
C ALA A 373 27.26 -23.96 -3.52
N LEU A 374 28.00 -23.61 -4.57
CA LEU A 374 27.61 -23.83 -5.97
C LEU A 374 27.57 -25.31 -6.36
N ASN A 375 28.59 -26.09 -5.98
CA ASN A 375 28.78 -27.45 -6.48
C ASN A 375 28.23 -28.56 -5.56
N GLU A 376 27.99 -28.27 -4.28
CA GLU A 376 27.53 -29.28 -3.31
C GLU A 376 26.20 -28.89 -2.65
N GLN A 377 26.12 -27.67 -2.08
CA GLN A 377 25.00 -27.30 -1.21
C GLN A 377 23.73 -26.96 -1.99
N ILE A 378 23.85 -26.23 -3.10
CA ILE A 378 22.72 -25.94 -4.00
C ILE A 378 22.16 -27.24 -4.61
N PRO A 379 22.98 -28.15 -5.17
CA PRO A 379 22.49 -29.46 -5.59
C PRO A 379 21.80 -30.25 -4.47
N ALA A 380 22.31 -30.20 -3.24
CA ALA A 380 21.69 -30.85 -2.09
C ALA A 380 20.30 -30.25 -1.75
N LEU A 381 20.12 -28.93 -1.85
CA LEU A 381 18.82 -28.28 -1.70
C LEU A 381 17.86 -28.67 -2.84
N ARG A 382 18.31 -28.61 -4.08
CA ARG A 382 17.49 -29.00 -5.26
C ARG A 382 17.07 -30.46 -5.22
N ALA A 383 17.93 -31.36 -4.73
CA ALA A 383 17.60 -32.77 -4.55
C ALA A 383 16.46 -33.01 -3.54
N ARG A 384 16.19 -32.03 -2.66
CA ARG A 384 15.06 -32.03 -1.73
C ARG A 384 13.79 -31.40 -2.31
N GLY A 385 13.82 -30.97 -3.57
CA GLY A 385 12.69 -30.32 -4.25
C GLY A 385 12.58 -28.81 -4.03
N VAL A 386 13.64 -28.15 -3.53
CA VAL A 386 13.72 -26.69 -3.39
C VAL A 386 14.04 -26.05 -4.74
N ASP A 387 13.25 -25.06 -5.17
CA ASP A 387 13.61 -24.19 -6.31
C ASP A 387 14.65 -23.16 -5.85
N VAL A 388 15.87 -23.27 -6.37
CA VAL A 388 16.98 -22.38 -6.01
C VAL A 388 17.39 -21.56 -7.21
N ARG A 389 17.30 -20.23 -7.09
CA ARG A 389 17.73 -19.24 -8.10
C ARG A 389 18.92 -18.44 -7.56
N PHE A 390 20.01 -18.33 -8.30
CA PHE A 390 21.26 -17.73 -7.84
C PHE A 390 22.10 -17.20 -9.00
#